data_AF-A0A2W5F5I5-F1
#
_entry.id   AF-A0A2W5F5I5-F1
#
_cell.length_a   1.000
_cell.length_b   1.000
_cell.length_c   1.000
_cell.angle_alpha   90.00
_cell.angle_beta   90.00
_cell.angle_gamma   90.00
#
_symmetry.space_group_name_H-M   'P 1'
#
loop_
_entity.id
_entity.type
_entity.pdbx_description
1 polymer ?
#
loop_
_entity_poly.entity_id
_entity_poly.type
_entity_poly.pdbx_seq_one_letter_code
_entity_poly.pdbx_strand_id
1 'polypeptide(L)' 'MLALFQTIDLALNLYTWVLIASAIFSWLYAFNVINSRNQFVNAIGSFLFNVTEPVLRPI' A
#
# COMPACT_ATOMS: atom_id res chain seq x y z
N MET A 1 9.56 -16.76 -22.88
CA MET A 1 9.18 -15.33 -22.97
C MET A 1 7.86 -15.02 -22.24
N LEU A 2 6.79 -15.78 -22.46
CA LEU A 2 5.46 -15.53 -21.86
C LEU A 2 5.44 -15.47 -20.32
N ALA A 3 6.17 -16.37 -19.65
CA ALA A 3 6.23 -16.40 -18.18
C ALA A 3 6.81 -15.11 -17.57
N LEU A 4 7.75 -14.44 -18.26
CA LEU A 4 8.32 -13.17 -17.80
C LEU A 4 7.25 -12.07 -17.81
N PHE A 5 6.52 -11.95 -18.92
CA PHE A 5 5.46 -10.95 -19.06
C PHE A 5 4.31 -11.20 -18.07
N GLN A 6 3.90 -12.45 -17.87
CA GLN A 6 2.89 -12.80 -16.87
C GLN A 6 3.32 -12.44 -15.44
N THR A 7 4.59 -12.65 -15.11
CA THR A 7 5.13 -12.29 -13.79
C THR A 7 5.13 -10.78 -13.58
N ILE A 8 5.52 -10.00 -14.61
CA ILE A 8 5.51 -8.55 -14.55
C ILE A 8 4.08 -8.02 -14.47
N ASP A 9 3.16 -8.53 -15.27
CA ASP A 9 1.75 -8.13 -15.26
C ASP A 9 1.10 -8.42 -13.89
N LEU A 10 1.39 -9.57 -13.30
CA LEU A 10 0.95 -9.89 -11.93
C LEU A 10 1.52 -8.88 -10.91
N ALA A 11 2.82 -8.57 -11.00
CA ALA A 11 3.47 -7.63 -10.09
C ALA A 11 2.88 -6.22 -10.20
N LEU A 12 2.62 -5.75 -11.43
CA LEU A 12 1.98 -4.45 -11.68
C LEU A 12 0.54 -4.39 -11.18
N ASN A 13 -0.24 -5.45 -11.39
CA ASN A 13 -1.60 -5.56 -10.84
C ASN A 13 -1.58 -5.51 -9.31
N LEU A 14 -0.70 -6.28 -8.67
CA LEU A 14 -0.55 -6.26 -7.21
C LEU A 14 -0.16 -4.86 -6.69
N TYR A 15 0.79 -4.20 -7.34
CA TYR A 15 1.19 -2.85 -6.97
C TYR A 15 0.04 -1.85 -7.09
N THR A 16 -0.78 -1.96 -8.13
CA THR A 16 -1.98 -1.12 -8.34
C THR A 16 -2.96 -1.27 -7.18
N TRP A 17 -3.25 -2.50 -6.76
CA TRP A 17 -4.13 -2.77 -5.61
C TRP A 17 -3.56 -2.21 -4.29
N VAL A 18 -2.26 -2.35 -4.07
CA VAL A 18 -1.60 -1.80 -2.87
C VAL A 18 -1.71 -0.28 -2.83
N LEU A 19 -1.54 0.39 -3.97
CA LEU A 19 -1.63 1.85 -4.07
C LEU A 19 -3.05 2.35 -3.79
N ILE A 20 -4.07 1.65 -4.32
CA ILE A 20 -5.48 1.93 -4.00
C ILE A 20 -5.74 1.74 -2.50
N ALA A 21 -5.23 0.66 -1.91
CA ALA A 21 -5.38 0.39 -0.48
C ALA A 21 -4.71 1.47 0.38
N SER A 22 -3.52 1.97 0.00
CA SER A 22 -2.85 3.05 0.72
C SER A 22 -3.63 4.37 0.66
N ALA A 23 -4.20 4.71 -0.49
CA ALA A 23 -5.03 5.90 -0.66
C ALA A 23 -6.29 5.84 0.22
N ILE A 24 -6.99 4.69 0.22
CA ILE A 24 -8.16 4.47 1.08
C ILE A 24 -7.76 4.55 2.55
N PHE A 25 -6.66 3.89 2.96
CA PHE A 25 -6.16 3.94 4.33
C PHE A 25 -5.85 5.39 4.77
N SER A 26 -5.25 6.19 3.88
CA SER A 26 -4.99 7.61 4.14
C SER A 26 -6.27 8.39 4.42
N TRP A 27 -7.35 8.16 3.67
CA TRP A 27 -8.64 8.81 3.95
C TRP A 27 -9.27 8.30 5.24
N LEU A 28 -9.26 7.00 5.48
CA LEU A 28 -9.81 6.41 6.71
C LEU A 28 -9.09 6.95 7.96
N TYR A 29 -7.77 7.10 7.88
CA TYR A 29 -6.94 7.68 8.94
C TYR A 29 -7.24 9.17 9.13
N ALA A 30 -7.27 9.96 8.06
CA ALA A 30 -7.52 11.41 8.11
C ALA A 30 -8.91 11.77 8.65
N PHE A 31 -9.94 10.99 8.30
CA PHE A 31 -11.31 11.19 8.76
C PHE A 31 -11.61 10.50 10.10
N ASN A 32 -10.61 9.97 10.82
CA ASN A 32 -10.78 9.23 12.08
C ASN A 32 -11.80 8.09 12.00
N VAL A 33 -12.00 7.48 10.83
CA VAL A 33 -12.90 6.34 10.65
C VAL A 33 -12.31 5.09 11.30
N ILE A 34 -10.99 4.97 11.30
CA ILE A 34 -10.23 3.90 11.96
C ILE A 34 -9.44 4.46 13.14
N ASN A 35 -9.35 3.68 14.22
CA ASN A 35 -8.67 4.10 15.44
C ASN A 35 -7.15 3.89 15.32
N SER A 36 -6.40 5.00 15.20
CA SER A 36 -4.93 5.01 15.11
C SER A 36 -4.21 4.50 16.35
N ARG A 37 -4.89 4.39 17.50
CA ARG A 37 -4.35 3.80 18.73
C ARG A 37 -4.40 2.28 18.73
N ASN A 38 -5.13 1.66 17.78
CA ASN A 38 -5.15 0.22 17.64
C ASN A 38 -3.86 -0.26 16.97
N GLN A 39 -3.16 -1.18 17.62
CA GLN A 39 -1.91 -1.76 17.13
C GLN A 39 -2.05 -2.40 15.74
N PHE A 40 -3.22 -2.97 15.43
CA PHE A 40 -3.50 -3.56 14.12
C PHE A 40 -3.56 -2.51 13.01
N VAL A 41 -4.26 -1.41 13.25
CA VAL A 41 -4.35 -0.28 12.30
C VAL A 41 -2.97 0.31 12.07
N ASN A 42 -2.18 0.47 13.13
CA ASN A 42 -0.82 0.96 13.04
C ASN A 42 0.11 0.00 12.26
N ALA A 43 -0.04 -1.32 12.46
CA ALA A 43 0.70 -2.32 11.70
C ALA A 43 0.38 -2.28 10.20
N ILE A 44 -0.90 -2.13 9.83
CA ILE A 44 -1.32 -1.96 8.44
C ILE A 44 -0.75 -0.66 7.86
N GLY A 45 -0.87 0.45 8.57
CA GLY A 45 -0.32 1.74 8.14
C GLY A 45 1.19 1.67 7.90
N SER A 46 1.92 1.04 8.82
CA SER A 46 3.37 0.83 8.71
C SER A 46 3.72 -0.08 7.52
N PHE A 47 2.94 -1.14 7.28
CA PHE A 47 3.14 -2.03 6.12
C PHE A 47 2.89 -1.28 4.80
N LEU A 48 1.76 -0.59 4.67
CA LEU A 48 1.43 0.19 3.48
C LEU A 48 2.46 1.29 3.23
N PHE A 49 2.93 1.95 4.29
CA PHE A 49 4.01 2.92 4.20
C PHE A 49 5.30 2.26 3.71
N ASN A 50 5.81 1.20 4.34
CA ASN A 50 7.03 0.50 3.94
C ASN A 50 6.98 -0.08 2.52
N VAL A 51 5.81 -0.49 2.03
CA VAL A 51 5.66 -1.03 0.67
C VAL A 51 5.62 0.10 -0.38
N THR A 52 5.16 1.30 -0.01
CA THR A 52 5.11 2.47 -0.90
C THR A 52 6.35 3.37 -0.81
N GLU A 53 7.04 3.36 0.33
CA GLU A 53 8.28 4.12 0.60
C GLU A 53 9.41 3.88 -0.41
N PRO A 54 9.71 2.64 -0.88
CA PRO A 54 10.80 2.45 -1.83
C PRO A 54 10.62 3.22 -3.14
N VAL A 55 9.39 3.61 -3.49
CA VAL A 55 9.06 4.39 -4.69
C VAL A 55 8.86 5.88 -4.38
N LEU A 56 8.38 6.21 -3.17
CA LEU A 56 8.02 7.58 -2.78
C LEU A 56 9.08 8.31 -1.95
N ARG A 57 10.25 7.72 -1.70
CA ARG A 57 11.31 8.37 -0.92
C ARG A 57 11.72 9.68 -1.62
N PRO A 58 11.58 10.85 -0.97
CA PRO A 58 12.07 12.11 -1.52
C PRO A 58 13.59 12.01 -1.70
N ILE A 59 14.06 12.33 -2.91
CA ILE A 59 15.48 12.55 -3.24
C ILE A 59 15.92 13.94 -2.77
#